data_AF-A0A5S3YLG1-F1
#
_entry.id   AF-A0A5S3YLG1-F1
#
_cell.length_a   1.000
_cell.length_b   1.000
_cell.length_c   1.000
_cell.angle_alpha   90.00
_cell.angle_beta   90.00
_cell.angle_gamma   90.00
#
_symmetry.space_group_name_H-M   'P 1'
#
loop_
_entity.id
_entity.type
_entity.pdbx_description
1 polymer ?
#
loop_
_entity_poly.entity_id
_entity_poly.type
_entity_poly.pdbx_seq_one_letter_code
_entity_poly.pdbx_strand_id
1 'polypeptide(L)'
;LQSGLHAREYAPVALNLAFAKYLITNQGVDPEVDWILDNTEIHLLLVANPDGRKKAEEGLWWRKNTNNNYCSDEPNRMGVDLNRNYTFNWFSIENGSSGDECMSTFRGHEKGSEPEIQAIEAYVKSIFP
;
A
#
# COMPACT_ATOMS: atom_id res chain seq x y z
N LEU A 1 10.30 3.26 2.24
CA LEU A 1 9.44 3.61 1.08
C LEU A 1 8.40 2.52 0.86
N GLN A 2 7.15 2.90 0.60
CA GLN A 2 6.02 1.99 0.35
C GLN A 2 5.48 2.21 -1.07
N SER A 3 5.16 1.12 -1.77
CA SER A 3 4.50 1.15 -3.07
C SER A 3 3.39 0.09 -3.17
N GLY A 4 2.54 0.23 -4.18
CA GLY A 4 1.53 -0.76 -4.52
C GLY A 4 0.41 -0.90 -3.48
N LEU A 5 0.02 0.19 -2.80
CA LEU A 5 -1.13 0.19 -1.89
C LEU A 5 -2.46 0.16 -2.67
N HIS A 6 -2.57 0.95 -3.74
CA HIS A 6 -3.61 0.73 -4.74
C HIS A 6 -3.12 -0.25 -5.79
N ALA A 7 -3.89 -1.32 -5.99
CA ALA A 7 -3.47 -2.45 -6.82
C ALA A 7 -3.12 -2.09 -8.27
N ARG A 8 -3.94 -1.27 -8.95
CA ARG A 8 -3.73 -0.82 -10.34
C ARG A 8 -2.57 0.14 -10.57
N GLU A 9 -1.94 0.66 -9.52
CA GLU A 9 -0.83 1.61 -9.66
C GLU A 9 0.49 0.85 -9.83
N TYR A 10 0.86 0.55 -11.08
CA TYR A 10 1.98 -0.36 -11.39
C TYR A 10 3.33 0.35 -11.32
N ALA A 11 3.39 1.58 -11.83
CA ALA A 11 4.62 2.35 -11.92
C ALA A 11 5.32 2.56 -10.56
N PRO A 12 4.62 2.87 -9.45
CA PRO A 12 5.29 3.01 -8.14
C PRO A 12 6.03 1.75 -7.69
N VAL A 13 5.49 0.55 -7.97
CA VAL A 13 6.13 -0.72 -7.62
C VAL A 13 7.41 -0.92 -8.42
N ALA A 14 7.36 -0.68 -9.73
CA ALA A 14 8.52 -0.78 -10.61
C ALA A 14 9.61 0.23 -10.23
N LEU A 15 9.21 1.47 -9.91
CA LEU A 15 10.14 2.52 -9.47
C LEU A 15 10.81 2.16 -8.14
N ASN A 16 10.06 1.68 -7.16
CA ASN A 16 10.59 1.28 -5.86
C ASN A 16 11.59 0.11 -6.00
N LEU A 17 11.28 -0.86 -6.86
CA LEU A 17 12.21 -1.95 -7.19
C LEU A 17 13.45 -1.46 -7.96
N ALA A 18 13.29 -0.51 -8.89
CA ALA A 18 14.41 0.08 -9.62
C ALA A 18 15.33 0.86 -8.67
N PHE A 19 14.77 1.57 -7.68
CA PHE A 19 15.54 2.24 -6.64
C PHE A 19 16.34 1.24 -5.79
N ALA A 20 15.73 0.13 -5.37
CA ALA A 20 16.44 -0.94 -4.66
C ALA A 20 17.63 -1.48 -5.48
N LYS A 21 17.42 -1.73 -6.77
CA LYS A 21 18.46 -2.19 -7.69
C LYS A 21 19.56 -1.15 -7.88
N TYR A 22 19.21 0.13 -8.00
CA TYR A 22 20.16 1.22 -8.14
C TYR A 22 21.09 1.28 -6.92
N LEU A 23 20.55 1.22 -5.71
CA LEU A 23 21.35 1.22 -4.47
C LEU A 23 22.35 0.05 -4.43
N ILE A 24 21.89 -1.17 -4.72
CA ILE A 24 22.76 -2.36 -4.64
C ILE A 24 23.80 -2.39 -5.77
N THR A 25 23.44 -1.94 -6.97
CA THR A 25 24.33 -2.00 -8.15
C THR A 25 25.44 -0.96 -8.10
N ASN A 26 25.21 0.16 -7.40
CA ASN A 26 26.15 1.27 -7.33
C ASN A 26 26.89 1.35 -5.98
N GLN A 27 26.65 0.40 -5.06
CA GLN A 27 27.44 0.28 -3.84
C GLN A 27 28.92 -0.01 -4.17
N GLY A 28 29.83 0.77 -3.60
CA GLY A 28 31.26 0.75 -3.85
C GLY A 28 31.68 1.41 -5.17
N VAL A 29 30.75 2.03 -5.89
CA VAL A 29 30.98 2.69 -7.19
C VAL A 29 30.58 4.15 -7.15
N ASP A 30 29.40 4.46 -6.59
CA ASP A 30 28.86 5.80 -6.48
C ASP A 30 28.97 6.31 -5.02
N PRO A 31 29.80 7.33 -4.74
CA PRO A 31 30.00 7.85 -3.39
C PRO A 31 28.72 8.37 -2.71
N GLU A 32 27.72 8.82 -3.49
CA GLU A 32 26.44 9.27 -2.92
C GLU A 32 25.61 8.08 -2.44
N VAL A 33 25.58 7.00 -3.23
CA VAL A 33 24.93 5.75 -2.84
C VAL A 33 25.61 5.14 -1.61
N ASP A 34 26.93 5.13 -1.57
CA ASP A 34 27.68 4.66 -0.42
C ASP A 34 27.35 5.49 0.82
N TRP A 35 27.34 6.82 0.70
CA TRP A 35 26.97 7.69 1.82
C TRP A 35 25.54 7.41 2.33
N ILE A 36 24.57 7.22 1.43
CA ILE A 36 23.20 6.87 1.80
C ILE A 36 23.17 5.55 2.56
N LEU A 37 23.82 4.50 2.04
CA LEU A 37 23.80 3.16 2.63
C LEU A 37 24.58 3.08 3.95
N ASP A 38 25.63 3.87 4.11
CA ASP A 38 26.43 3.92 5.34
C ASP A 38 25.75 4.69 6.47
N ASN A 39 24.84 5.62 6.16
CA ASN A 39 24.25 6.53 7.14
C ASN A 39 22.74 6.36 7.32
N THR A 40 22.08 5.53 6.51
CA THR A 40 20.61 5.40 6.52
C THR A 40 20.18 3.94 6.41
N GLU A 41 19.30 3.51 7.31
CA GLU A 41 18.56 2.25 7.13
C GLU A 41 17.38 2.46 6.17
N ILE A 42 17.32 1.67 5.11
CA ILE A 42 16.30 1.81 4.06
C ILE A 42 15.38 0.59 4.05
N HIS A 43 14.13 0.82 4.46
CA HIS A 43 13.07 -0.19 4.42
C HIS A 43 12.21 -0.01 3.17
N LEU A 44 12.06 -1.06 2.34
CA LEU A 44 11.29 -1.01 1.10
C LEU A 44 10.13 -2.03 1.13
N LEU A 45 8.89 -1.54 1.10
CA LEU A 45 7.69 -2.36 0.89
C LEU A 45 7.25 -2.22 -0.57
N LEU A 46 7.55 -3.25 -1.38
CA LEU A 46 7.34 -3.19 -2.83
C LEU A 46 5.85 -3.30 -3.22
N VAL A 47 5.12 -4.25 -2.62
CA VAL A 47 3.69 -4.47 -2.89
C VAL A 47 2.94 -4.52 -1.57
N ALA A 48 2.32 -3.41 -1.19
CA ALA A 48 1.54 -3.31 0.04
C ALA A 48 0.16 -3.99 -0.04
N ASN A 49 -0.36 -4.21 -1.26
CA ASN A 49 -1.66 -4.83 -1.54
C ASN A 49 -1.49 -6.01 -2.53
N PRO A 50 -0.96 -7.16 -2.06
CA PRO A 50 -0.58 -8.28 -2.93
C PRO A 50 -1.78 -9.02 -3.54
N ASP A 51 -2.88 -9.12 -2.82
CA ASP A 51 -4.13 -9.73 -3.25
C ASP A 51 -4.84 -8.87 -4.31
N GLY A 52 -4.95 -7.56 -4.08
CA GLY A 52 -5.48 -6.64 -5.07
C GLY A 52 -4.58 -6.57 -6.30
N ARG A 53 -3.25 -6.62 -6.15
CA ARG A 53 -2.30 -6.68 -7.28
C ARG A 53 -2.63 -7.83 -8.23
N LYS A 54 -2.88 -9.02 -7.69
CA LYS A 54 -3.27 -10.19 -8.49
C LYS A 54 -4.55 -9.93 -9.30
N LYS A 55 -5.54 -9.25 -8.70
CA LYS A 55 -6.76 -8.83 -9.42
C LYS A 55 -6.49 -7.82 -10.51
N ALA A 56 -5.63 -6.83 -10.27
CA ALA A 56 -5.28 -5.86 -11.30
C ALA A 56 -4.56 -6.52 -12.49
N GLU A 57 -3.71 -7.51 -12.23
CA GLU A 57 -2.97 -8.26 -13.26
C GLU A 57 -3.86 -9.08 -14.20
N GLU A 58 -5.10 -9.36 -13.80
CA GLU A 58 -6.15 -9.92 -14.67
C GLU A 58 -6.71 -8.89 -15.68
N GLY A 59 -6.20 -7.66 -15.70
CA GLY A 59 -6.64 -6.57 -16.57
C GLY A 59 -7.77 -5.71 -15.97
N LEU A 60 -8.10 -5.93 -14.69
CA LEU A 60 -9.10 -5.15 -13.98
C LEU A 60 -8.52 -3.82 -13.49
N TRP A 61 -9.32 -2.76 -13.48
CA TRP A 61 -8.97 -1.47 -12.87
C TRP A 61 -9.05 -1.51 -11.33
N TRP A 62 -8.58 -2.61 -10.72
CA TRP A 62 -8.71 -2.91 -9.31
C TRP A 62 -7.91 -1.93 -8.45
N ARG A 63 -8.54 -1.39 -7.41
CA ARG A 63 -7.92 -0.37 -6.52
C ARG A 63 -7.73 -0.88 -5.09
N LYS A 64 -8.78 -1.48 -4.53
CA LYS A 64 -8.91 -1.88 -3.13
C LYS A 64 -8.11 -3.15 -2.83
N ASN A 65 -8.12 -3.63 -1.58
CA ASN A 65 -7.77 -5.03 -1.31
C ASN A 65 -8.89 -5.98 -1.81
N THR A 66 -8.88 -7.24 -1.42
CA THR A 66 -9.86 -8.25 -1.85
C THR A 66 -10.71 -8.80 -0.71
N ASN A 67 -10.89 -8.03 0.36
CA ASN A 67 -11.77 -8.41 1.47
C ASN A 67 -13.22 -8.61 0.96
N ASN A 68 -13.61 -9.87 0.86
CA ASN A 68 -14.88 -10.29 0.25
C ASN A 68 -16.09 -10.17 1.19
N ASN A 69 -15.88 -9.72 2.44
CA ASN A 69 -16.97 -9.40 3.36
C ASN A 69 -17.69 -8.10 2.99
N TYR A 70 -17.11 -7.28 2.10
CA TYR A 70 -17.65 -5.98 1.73
C TYR A 70 -17.96 -5.94 0.24
N CYS A 71 -19.18 -5.53 -0.11
CA CYS A 71 -19.68 -5.56 -1.48
C CYS A 71 -19.58 -6.96 -2.13
N SER A 72 -19.95 -8.00 -1.38
CA SER A 72 -19.85 -9.41 -1.80
C SER A 72 -20.65 -9.73 -3.07
N ASP A 73 -21.74 -9.00 -3.30
CA ASP A 73 -22.66 -9.21 -4.42
C ASP A 73 -22.11 -8.66 -5.75
N GLU A 74 -21.08 -7.82 -5.70
CA GLU A 74 -20.37 -7.31 -6.88
C GLU A 74 -18.89 -7.68 -6.80
N PRO A 75 -18.49 -8.89 -7.25
CA PRO A 75 -17.14 -9.41 -7.04
C PRO A 75 -16.01 -8.51 -7.58
N ASN A 76 -16.28 -7.64 -8.55
CA ASN A 76 -15.30 -6.70 -9.09
C ASN A 76 -15.16 -5.38 -8.31
N ARG A 77 -15.93 -5.22 -7.22
CA ARG A 77 -15.99 -4.01 -6.39
C ARG A 77 -15.79 -4.29 -4.90
N MET A 78 -15.53 -5.54 -4.51
CA MET A 78 -15.25 -5.92 -3.13
C MET A 78 -13.99 -5.26 -2.57
N GLY A 79 -13.82 -5.34 -1.25
CA GLY A 79 -12.64 -4.88 -0.54
C GLY A 79 -12.74 -3.46 0.01
N VAL A 80 -11.66 -3.01 0.62
CA VAL A 80 -11.49 -1.72 1.28
C VAL A 80 -10.39 -0.92 0.58
N ASP A 81 -10.60 0.39 0.46
CA ASP A 81 -9.54 1.31 0.04
C ASP A 81 -8.53 1.45 1.20
N LEU A 82 -7.42 0.75 1.08
CA LEU A 82 -6.37 0.72 2.11
C LEU A 82 -5.86 2.13 2.45
N ASN A 83 -5.82 3.05 1.49
CA ASN A 83 -5.42 4.45 1.73
C ASN A 83 -6.51 5.31 2.38
N ARG A 84 -7.61 4.70 2.82
CA ARG A 84 -8.66 5.29 3.67
C ARG A 84 -8.83 4.53 4.98
N ASN A 85 -8.06 3.46 5.20
CA ASN A 85 -8.23 2.57 6.35
C ASN A 85 -7.15 2.74 7.43
N TYR A 86 -6.14 3.60 7.26
CA TYR A 86 -5.18 3.91 8.34
C TYR A 86 -5.88 4.44 9.61
N THR A 87 -5.30 4.16 10.78
CA THR A 87 -5.86 4.58 12.08
C THR A 87 -5.75 6.08 12.33
N PHE A 88 -4.76 6.73 11.72
CA PHE A 88 -4.55 8.16 11.79
C PHE A 88 -5.61 8.91 10.96
N ASN A 89 -6.33 9.84 11.60
CA ASN A 89 -7.32 10.70 10.93
C ASN A 89 -8.38 9.94 10.11
N TRP A 90 -8.73 8.71 10.53
CA TRP A 90 -9.76 7.93 9.87
C TRP A 90 -11.10 8.67 9.84
N PHE A 91 -11.62 8.91 8.63
CA PHE A 91 -12.84 9.68 8.39
C PHE A 91 -12.87 11.07 9.07
N SER A 92 -11.72 11.74 9.21
CA SER A 92 -11.65 13.07 9.83
C SER A 92 -12.16 14.21 8.92
N ILE A 93 -12.29 13.96 7.62
CA ILE A 93 -12.77 14.92 6.61
C ILE A 93 -14.08 14.41 6.03
N GLU A 94 -15.12 15.23 6.13
CA GLU A 94 -16.41 14.95 5.49
C GLU A 94 -16.24 14.73 3.98
N ASN A 95 -16.86 13.68 3.44
CA ASN A 95 -16.73 13.26 2.04
C ASN A 95 -15.29 12.90 1.58
N GLY A 96 -14.31 12.79 2.49
CA GLY A 96 -12.94 12.35 2.16
C GLY A 96 -12.84 10.84 1.85
N SER A 97 -13.86 10.07 2.21
CA SER A 97 -13.99 8.63 1.95
C SER A 97 -15.45 8.17 2.01
N SER A 98 -15.73 7.00 1.45
CA SER A 98 -17.09 6.45 1.40
C SER A 98 -17.37 5.46 2.54
N GLY A 99 -18.62 5.43 3.00
CA GLY A 99 -19.17 4.36 3.85
C GLY A 99 -19.94 3.30 3.08
N ASP A 100 -20.20 3.52 1.79
CA ASP A 100 -20.75 2.52 0.89
C ASP A 100 -19.64 1.51 0.51
N GLU A 101 -19.85 0.25 0.86
CA GLU A 101 -18.93 -0.88 0.65
C GLU A 101 -18.52 -1.05 -0.82
N CYS A 102 -19.42 -0.72 -1.75
CA CYS A 102 -19.21 -0.89 -3.18
C CYS A 102 -18.47 0.29 -3.82
N MET A 103 -18.20 1.36 -3.06
CA MET A 103 -17.44 2.50 -3.58
C MET A 103 -15.93 2.22 -3.61
N SER A 104 -15.26 2.82 -4.59
CA SER A 104 -13.80 2.69 -4.78
C SER A 104 -12.97 3.32 -3.65
N THR A 105 -13.59 4.20 -2.86
CA THR A 105 -13.02 4.88 -1.70
C THR A 105 -13.64 4.40 -0.37
N PHE A 106 -14.25 3.20 -0.36
CA PHE A 106 -14.80 2.60 0.85
C PHE A 106 -13.71 2.47 1.92
N ARG A 107 -13.93 3.09 3.09
CA ARG A 107 -12.91 3.21 4.14
C ARG A 107 -12.81 2.03 5.11
N GLY A 108 -13.67 1.02 4.94
CA GLY A 108 -13.95 0.00 5.95
C GLY A 108 -15.00 0.48 6.96
N HIS A 109 -15.55 -0.44 7.76
CA HIS A 109 -16.45 -0.09 8.87
C HIS A 109 -15.69 0.40 10.10
N GLU A 110 -14.41 0.05 10.21
CA GLU A 110 -13.54 0.43 11.31
C GLU A 110 -12.17 0.86 10.79
N LYS A 111 -11.48 1.71 11.55
CA LYS A 111 -10.11 2.11 11.28
C LYS A 111 -9.16 0.94 11.52
N GLY A 112 -8.15 0.78 10.67
CA GLY A 112 -7.14 -0.29 10.78
C GLY A 112 -7.75 -1.69 10.73
N SER A 113 -8.89 -1.86 10.05
CA SER A 113 -9.58 -3.14 9.94
C SER A 113 -8.84 -4.13 9.03
N GLU A 114 -8.12 -3.63 8.03
CA GLU A 114 -7.51 -4.49 7.03
C GLU A 114 -6.13 -5.00 7.47
N PRO A 115 -5.82 -6.30 7.26
CA PRO A 115 -4.57 -6.90 7.73
C PRO A 115 -3.33 -6.26 7.12
N GLU A 116 -3.42 -5.75 5.88
CA GLU A 116 -2.32 -5.03 5.24
C GLU A 116 -1.97 -3.75 6.01
N ILE A 117 -2.98 -2.99 6.46
CA ILE A 117 -2.79 -1.77 7.24
C ILE A 117 -2.28 -2.09 8.63
N GLN A 118 -2.82 -3.12 9.28
CA GLN A 118 -2.33 -3.57 10.58
C GLN A 118 -0.85 -3.96 10.52
N ALA A 119 -0.42 -4.70 9.49
CA ALA A 119 0.97 -5.08 9.30
C ALA A 119 1.88 -3.88 9.07
N ILE A 120 1.47 -2.92 8.23
CA ILE A 120 2.25 -1.70 7.95
C ILE A 120 2.39 -0.85 9.21
N GLU A 121 1.30 -0.59 9.93
CA GLU A 121 1.36 0.22 11.15
C GLU A 121 2.17 -0.46 12.26
N ALA A 122 2.01 -1.77 12.44
CA ALA A 122 2.80 -2.53 13.42
C ALA A 122 4.29 -2.47 13.11
N TYR A 123 4.66 -2.61 11.83
CA TYR A 123 6.04 -2.51 11.39
C TYR A 123 6.62 -1.12 11.65
N VAL A 124 5.93 -0.05 11.25
CA VAL A 124 6.41 1.33 11.48
C VAL A 124 6.58 1.61 12.97
N LYS A 125 5.64 1.17 13.82
CA LYS A 125 5.74 1.30 15.29
C LYS A 125 6.91 0.52 15.89
N SER A 126 7.32 -0.59 15.26
CA SER A 126 8.50 -1.35 15.70
C SER A 126 9.84 -0.67 15.40
N ILE A 127 9.87 0.24 14.41
CA ILE A 127 11.06 1.01 14.03
C ILE A 127 11.10 2.35 14.77
N PHE A 128 9.94 3.01 14.91
CA PHE A 128 9.78 4.31 15.56
C PHE A 128 8.88 4.18 16.80
N PRO A 129 9.44 3.76 17.95
CA PRO A 129 8.69 3.61 19.20
C PRO A 129 8.20 4.95 19.78
#